data_AF-A0A2V2YPZ6-F1
#
_entry.id   AF-A0A2V2YPZ6-F1
#
_cell.length_a   1.000
_cell.length_b   1.000
_cell.length_c   1.000
_cell.angle_alpha   90.00
_cell.angle_beta   90.00
_cell.angle_gamma   90.00
#
_symmetry.space_group_name_H-M   'P 1'
#
loop_
_entity.id
_entity.type
_entity.pdbx_description
1 polymer ?
#
loop_
_entity_poly.entity_id
_entity_poly.type
_entity_poly.pdbx_seq_one_letter_code
_entity_poly.pdbx_strand_id
1 'polypeptide(L)'
;MTFRSKSLALGIAAVLLLSASPSWASAQVTPEADAGKHTEQQHEDKGPGGPFGHGHGRHHDEQHQLKRLQYVARYFDIKTEGKDSKQLYEEIQAAKKANPQKWEAFKAEHKAKFEERLKEAARYFGIPTEGKSVEQLHKELKAARETNPEKWRAYMMQKRAQYDAGKGADQRQNDNKDKQQSSGKEGSAT
;
A
#
# COMPACT_ATOMS: atom_id res chain seq x y z
N MET A 1 42.39 35.77 19.40
CA MET A 1 41.55 36.21 20.53
C MET A 1 40.32 35.29 20.58
N THR A 2 40.29 34.10 21.18
CA THR A 2 40.39 33.64 22.60
C THR A 2 39.28 34.12 23.54
N PHE A 3 38.25 33.27 23.72
CA PHE A 3 37.46 33.02 24.94
C PHE A 3 37.09 31.52 24.85
N ARG A 4 37.60 30.52 25.62
CA ARG A 4 37.58 30.23 27.08
C ARG A 4 36.22 30.50 27.74
N SER A 5 35.53 29.65 28.49
CA SER A 5 35.50 28.21 28.86
C SER A 5 34.58 28.13 30.10
N LYS A 6 33.77 27.06 30.30
CA LYS A 6 33.46 26.48 31.63
C LYS A 6 32.57 25.22 31.50
N SER A 7 33.07 24.13 32.04
CA SER A 7 32.46 22.81 32.19
C SER A 7 31.51 22.74 33.39
N LEU A 8 30.59 21.77 33.40
CA LEU A 8 30.18 21.08 34.63
C LEU A 8 29.63 19.69 34.32
N ALA A 9 30.08 18.74 35.14
CA ALA A 9 29.88 17.30 35.08
C ALA A 9 28.83 16.84 36.11
N LEU A 10 28.62 15.51 36.15
CA LEU A 10 27.88 14.68 37.14
C LEU A 10 26.37 14.53 36.87
N GLY A 11 25.77 13.34 36.93
CA GLY A 11 26.26 12.07 37.48
C GLY A 11 25.39 10.87 37.14
N ILE A 12 25.96 9.71 37.40
CA ILE A 12 25.46 8.35 37.19
C ILE A 12 24.51 7.98 38.33
N ALA A 13 23.40 7.28 38.03
CA ALA A 13 22.75 6.41 38.98
C ALA A 13 22.07 5.23 38.25
N ALA A 14 22.71 4.06 38.34
CA ALA A 14 22.14 2.77 37.99
C ALA A 14 21.28 2.27 39.15
N VAL A 15 20.10 1.70 38.85
CA VAL A 15 19.40 0.78 39.76
C VAL A 15 18.90 -0.40 38.95
N LEU A 16 19.62 -1.51 39.06
CA LEU A 16 19.19 -2.86 38.76
C LEU A 16 18.32 -3.36 39.93
N LEU A 17 17.10 -3.81 39.66
CA LEU A 17 16.39 -4.71 40.58
C LEU A 17 15.79 -5.88 39.78
N LEU A 18 16.55 -6.98 39.82
CA LEU A 18 16.18 -8.32 39.42
C LEU A 18 15.58 -9.03 40.65
N SER A 19 14.34 -9.50 40.56
CA SER A 19 13.86 -10.54 41.48
C SER A 19 12.94 -11.50 40.72
N ALA A 20 13.49 -12.68 40.46
CA ALA A 20 12.82 -13.87 39.98
C ALA A 20 11.98 -14.51 41.09
N SER A 21 10.90 -15.20 40.72
CA SER A 21 10.58 -16.56 41.17
C SER A 21 9.34 -17.10 40.44
N PRO A 22 9.42 -18.28 39.77
CA PRO A 22 8.27 -19.05 39.33
C PRO A 22 7.80 -19.97 40.45
N SER A 23 6.54 -19.87 40.86
CA SER A 23 5.91 -20.84 41.76
C SER A 23 5.16 -21.88 40.94
N TRP A 24 5.84 -22.97 40.62
CA TRP A 24 5.19 -24.24 40.33
C TRP A 24 4.71 -24.81 41.67
N ALA A 25 3.40 -24.83 41.89
CA ALA A 25 2.79 -25.50 43.03
C ALA A 25 1.89 -26.61 42.52
N SER A 26 2.12 -27.78 43.11
CA SER A 26 1.66 -29.09 42.72
C SER A 26 0.14 -29.27 42.75
N ALA A 27 -0.31 -30.21 41.91
CA ALA A 27 -1.64 -30.80 41.93
C ALA A 27 -2.04 -31.32 43.31
N GLN A 28 -3.32 -31.18 43.62
CA GLN A 28 -4.01 -32.06 44.56
C GLN A 28 -5.44 -32.26 44.07
N VAL A 29 -5.69 -33.51 43.70
CA VAL A 29 -6.97 -34.11 43.37
C VAL A 29 -7.59 -34.55 44.69
N THR A 30 -8.83 -34.17 44.95
CA THR A 30 -9.77 -34.95 45.75
C THR A 30 -11.15 -34.91 45.10
N PRO A 31 -11.84 -36.06 44.97
CA PRO A 31 -13.21 -36.16 44.46
C PRO A 31 -14.21 -36.14 45.63
N GLU A 32 -15.41 -35.57 45.42
CA GLU A 32 -16.73 -36.04 45.91
C GLU A 32 -17.78 -35.00 45.45
N ALA A 33 -18.47 -35.24 44.34
CA ALA A 33 -19.84 -35.79 44.27
C ALA A 33 -20.88 -34.96 45.06
N ASP A 34 -21.66 -34.12 44.36
CA ASP A 34 -23.11 -34.33 44.28
C ASP A 34 -23.78 -33.55 43.12
N ALA A 35 -24.73 -34.26 42.53
CA ALA A 35 -25.79 -33.97 41.58
C ALA A 35 -25.96 -32.56 40.97
N GLY A 36 -25.82 -32.49 39.65
CA GLY A 36 -26.25 -31.34 38.86
C GLY A 36 -26.29 -31.56 37.35
N LYS A 37 -27.02 -32.59 36.89
CA LYS A 37 -27.61 -32.74 35.55
C LYS A 37 -26.70 -32.49 34.33
N HIS A 38 -26.18 -33.58 33.78
CA HIS A 38 -25.60 -33.63 32.45
C HIS A 38 -26.53 -34.48 31.57
N THR A 39 -27.32 -33.87 30.70
CA THR A 39 -27.80 -34.51 29.47
C THR A 39 -28.04 -33.40 28.45
N GLU A 40 -27.07 -33.28 27.56
CA GLU A 40 -27.29 -33.28 26.12
C GLU A 40 -28.31 -32.28 25.59
N GLN A 41 -27.84 -31.17 25.03
CA GLN A 41 -28.27 -30.73 23.71
C GLN A 41 -27.44 -29.55 23.22
N GLN A 42 -26.80 -29.79 22.07
CA GLN A 42 -26.61 -28.83 20.98
C GLN A 42 -25.39 -27.91 21.07
N HIS A 43 -24.35 -28.36 20.37
CA HIS A 43 -23.46 -27.48 19.62
C HIS A 43 -24.28 -26.51 18.77
N GLU A 44 -24.52 -25.31 19.26
CA GLU A 44 -25.00 -24.21 18.42
C GLU A 44 -23.79 -23.40 17.93
N ASP A 45 -23.43 -23.75 16.70
CA ASP A 45 -23.08 -22.83 15.63
C ASP A 45 -21.91 -21.85 15.88
N LYS A 46 -20.69 -22.39 15.79
CA LYS A 46 -19.55 -21.60 15.30
C LYS A 46 -19.77 -21.29 13.81
N GLY A 47 -20.49 -20.21 13.56
CA GLY A 47 -20.15 -19.20 12.56
C GLY A 47 -20.52 -19.49 11.11
N PRO A 48 -21.49 -18.75 10.54
CA PRO A 48 -21.38 -18.33 9.17
C PRO A 48 -20.35 -17.18 9.15
N GLY A 49 -19.09 -17.54 8.90
CA GLY A 49 -18.15 -16.59 8.33
C GLY A 49 -18.85 -15.93 7.13
N GLY A 50 -19.10 -14.62 7.24
CA GLY A 50 -19.78 -13.87 6.20
C GLY A 50 -19.11 -14.05 4.82
N PRO A 51 -19.82 -13.76 3.73
CA PRO A 51 -19.44 -14.12 2.35
C PRO A 51 -18.30 -13.26 1.79
N PHE A 52 -17.29 -12.93 2.58
CA PHE A 52 -16.04 -12.32 2.13
C PHE A 52 -15.00 -13.43 1.94
N GLY A 53 -15.25 -14.28 0.94
CA GLY A 53 -14.28 -15.27 0.48
C GLY A 53 -12.97 -14.60 0.11
N HIS A 54 -11.97 -14.69 0.98
CA HIS A 54 -10.58 -14.32 0.71
C HIS A 54 -9.90 -15.43 -0.11
N GLY A 55 -10.51 -15.79 -1.23
CA GLY A 55 -10.00 -16.74 -2.21
C GLY A 55 -9.53 -16.02 -3.47
N HIS A 56 -8.72 -14.96 -3.34
CA HIS A 56 -8.04 -14.42 -4.52
C HIS A 56 -6.82 -15.29 -4.83
N GLY A 57 -6.90 -16.03 -5.93
CA GLY A 57 -5.89 -17.01 -6.33
C GLY A 57 -4.52 -16.35 -6.55
N ARG A 58 -3.48 -17.04 -6.07
CA ARG A 58 -2.05 -16.68 -6.14
C ARG A 58 -1.58 -16.17 -7.52
N HIS A 59 -2.26 -16.53 -8.59
CA HIS A 59 -1.94 -16.09 -9.96
C HIS A 59 -2.22 -14.61 -10.24
N HIS A 60 -3.20 -13.99 -9.57
CA HIS A 60 -3.38 -12.55 -9.69
C HIS A 60 -2.21 -11.79 -9.07
N ASP A 61 -1.66 -12.29 -7.97
CA ASP A 61 -0.55 -11.64 -7.26
C ASP A 61 0.74 -11.63 -8.07
N GLU A 62 1.05 -12.73 -8.77
CA GLU A 62 2.27 -12.87 -9.58
C GLU A 62 2.29 -11.91 -10.78
N GLN A 63 1.18 -11.80 -11.51
CA GLN A 63 1.10 -10.87 -12.65
C GLN A 63 1.19 -9.41 -12.20
N HIS A 64 0.53 -9.06 -11.09
CA HIS A 64 0.61 -7.73 -10.51
C HIS A 64 2.02 -7.43 -9.99
N GLN A 65 2.68 -8.42 -9.38
CA GLN A 65 4.07 -8.30 -8.97
C GLN A 65 5.00 -8.08 -10.16
N LEU A 66 4.91 -8.90 -11.21
CA LEU A 66 5.72 -8.76 -12.41
C LEU A 66 5.54 -7.39 -13.06
N LYS A 67 4.29 -6.92 -13.24
CA LYS A 67 4.01 -5.59 -13.78
C LYS A 67 4.63 -4.47 -12.93
N ARG A 68 4.56 -4.58 -11.60
CA ARG A 68 5.22 -3.62 -10.70
C ARG A 68 6.73 -3.64 -10.86
N LEU A 69 7.33 -4.82 -10.95
CA LEU A 69 8.77 -4.96 -11.14
C LEU A 69 9.20 -4.41 -12.49
N GLN A 70 8.49 -4.71 -13.57
CA GLN A 70 8.75 -4.14 -14.90
C GLN A 70 8.65 -2.62 -14.90
N TYR A 71 7.64 -2.06 -14.22
CA TYR A 71 7.50 -0.61 -14.08
C TYR A 71 8.72 0.03 -13.40
N VAL A 72 9.16 -0.53 -12.27
CA VAL A 72 10.35 -0.04 -11.56
C VAL A 72 11.62 -0.27 -12.39
N ALA A 73 11.76 -1.42 -13.04
CA ALA A 73 12.90 -1.72 -13.90
C ALA A 73 13.03 -0.70 -15.03
N ARG A 74 11.93 -0.35 -15.71
CA ARG A 74 11.92 0.70 -16.74
C ARG A 74 12.36 2.06 -16.19
N TYR A 75 11.98 2.40 -14.96
CA TYR A 75 12.44 3.63 -14.32
C TYR A 75 13.97 3.65 -14.13
N PHE A 76 14.58 2.50 -13.85
CA PHE A 76 16.03 2.33 -13.75
C PHE A 76 16.71 1.99 -15.08
N ASP A 77 16.00 2.09 -16.21
CA ASP A 77 16.51 1.77 -17.55
C ASP A 77 16.96 0.30 -17.71
N ILE A 78 16.39 -0.59 -16.89
CA ILE A 78 16.64 -2.04 -16.93
C ILE A 78 15.70 -2.67 -17.98
N LYS A 79 16.28 -3.43 -18.92
CA LYS A 79 15.50 -4.20 -19.91
C LYS A 79 14.61 -5.24 -19.22
N THR A 80 13.34 -5.32 -19.60
CA THR A 80 12.33 -6.19 -18.96
C THR A 80 11.88 -7.38 -19.81
N GLU A 81 12.26 -7.43 -21.09
CA GLU A 81 11.81 -8.47 -22.02
C GLU A 81 12.46 -9.82 -21.70
N GLY A 82 11.64 -10.87 -21.62
CA GLY A 82 12.09 -12.25 -21.37
C GLY A 82 12.62 -12.53 -19.96
N LYS A 83 12.55 -11.56 -19.03
CA LYS A 83 13.04 -11.73 -17.66
C LYS A 83 11.96 -12.18 -16.71
N ASP A 84 12.33 -13.09 -15.80
CA ASP A 84 11.46 -13.51 -14.71
C ASP A 84 11.37 -12.45 -13.58
N SER A 85 10.32 -12.54 -12.78
CA SER A 85 10.08 -11.69 -11.60
C SER A 85 11.29 -11.69 -10.65
N LYS A 86 11.91 -12.84 -10.38
CA LYS A 86 13.06 -12.90 -9.45
C LYS A 86 14.27 -12.17 -9.99
N GLN A 87 14.57 -12.35 -11.28
CA GLN A 87 15.71 -11.70 -11.95
C GLN A 87 15.53 -10.18 -11.95
N LEU A 88 14.33 -9.70 -12.32
CA LEU A 88 14.01 -8.27 -12.26
C LEU A 88 14.17 -7.71 -10.85
N TYR A 89 13.72 -8.44 -9.83
CA TYR A 89 13.86 -8.00 -8.45
C TYR A 89 15.32 -7.82 -8.05
N GLU A 90 16.20 -8.78 -8.36
CA GLU A 90 17.63 -8.71 -8.03
C GLU A 90 18.32 -7.55 -8.75
N GLU A 91 18.07 -7.37 -10.05
CA GLU A 91 18.64 -6.26 -10.82
C GLU A 91 18.16 -4.91 -10.29
N ILE A 92 16.87 -4.78 -9.93
CA ILE A 92 16.35 -3.57 -9.30
C ILE A 92 17.02 -3.32 -7.95
N GLN A 93 17.24 -4.35 -7.13
CA GLN A 93 17.93 -4.19 -5.85
C GLN A 93 19.39 -3.76 -6.04
N ALA A 94 20.08 -4.31 -7.03
CA ALA A 94 21.42 -3.85 -7.40
C ALA A 94 21.40 -2.38 -7.86
N ALA A 95 20.45 -2.00 -8.71
CA ALA A 95 20.30 -0.63 -9.20
C ALA A 95 19.96 0.36 -8.08
N LYS A 96 19.13 -0.04 -7.10
CA LYS A 96 18.84 0.75 -5.90
C LYS A 96 20.09 1.01 -5.06
N LYS A 97 20.95 -0.01 -4.90
CA LYS A 97 22.21 0.12 -4.16
C LYS A 97 23.22 0.96 -4.93
N ALA A 98 23.29 0.82 -6.24
CA ALA A 98 24.17 1.60 -7.11
C ALA A 98 23.76 3.08 -7.18
N ASN A 99 22.46 3.36 -7.21
CA ASN A 99 21.91 4.71 -7.38
C ASN A 99 20.83 5.04 -6.33
N PRO A 100 21.23 5.24 -5.06
CA PRO A 100 20.29 5.56 -3.99
C PRO A 100 19.53 6.86 -4.26
N GLN A 101 20.15 7.87 -4.88
CA GLN A 101 19.49 9.14 -5.21
C GLN A 101 18.33 8.95 -6.20
N LYS A 102 18.51 8.11 -7.23
CA LYS A 102 17.44 7.80 -8.20
C LYS A 102 16.27 7.07 -7.52
N TRP A 103 16.56 6.20 -6.54
CA TRP A 103 15.53 5.56 -5.73
C TRP A 103 14.79 6.54 -4.81
N GLU A 104 15.49 7.48 -4.18
CA GLU A 104 14.84 8.53 -3.38
C GLU A 104 13.96 9.43 -4.24
N ALA A 105 14.42 9.84 -5.42
CA ALA A 105 13.63 10.61 -6.37
C ALA A 105 12.35 9.87 -6.80
N PHE A 106 12.47 8.57 -7.12
CA PHE A 106 11.32 7.71 -7.41
C PHE A 106 10.30 7.71 -6.26
N LYS A 107 10.77 7.47 -5.03
CA LYS A 107 9.89 7.47 -3.86
C LYS A 107 9.22 8.83 -3.64
N ALA A 108 9.97 9.92 -3.80
CA ALA A 108 9.45 11.28 -3.63
C ALA A 108 8.36 11.59 -4.65
N GLU A 109 8.59 11.28 -5.93
CA GLU A 109 7.59 11.49 -7.00
C GLU A 109 6.31 10.67 -6.73
N HIS A 110 6.47 9.40 -6.36
CA HIS A 110 5.33 8.54 -6.04
C HIS A 110 4.59 8.98 -4.77
N LYS A 111 5.32 9.46 -3.77
CA LYS A 111 4.71 10.02 -2.55
C LYS A 111 3.91 11.28 -2.86
N ALA A 112 4.42 12.17 -3.70
CA ALA A 112 3.72 13.38 -4.12
C ALA A 112 2.41 13.04 -4.87
N LYS A 113 2.47 12.12 -5.85
CA LYS A 113 1.29 11.62 -6.56
C LYS A 113 0.27 10.96 -5.62
N PHE A 114 0.74 10.21 -4.63
CA PHE A 114 -0.13 9.59 -3.63
C PHE A 114 -0.80 10.63 -2.73
N GLU A 115 -0.05 11.65 -2.29
CA GLU A 115 -0.57 12.76 -1.49
C GLU A 115 -1.62 13.57 -2.24
N GLU A 116 -1.40 13.87 -3.52
CA GLU A 116 -2.37 14.56 -4.36
C GLU A 116 -3.69 13.77 -4.46
N ARG A 117 -3.61 12.46 -4.73
CA ARG A 117 -4.79 11.58 -4.77
C ARG A 117 -5.51 11.51 -3.42
N LEU A 118 -4.78 11.52 -2.31
CA LEU A 118 -5.37 11.57 -0.98
C LEU A 118 -6.11 12.88 -0.74
N LYS A 119 -5.52 14.02 -1.10
CA LYS A 119 -6.17 15.33 -0.96
C LYS A 119 -7.40 15.44 -1.84
N GLU A 120 -7.33 14.94 -3.07
CA GLU A 120 -8.48 14.90 -3.98
C GLU A 120 -9.62 14.05 -3.41
N ALA A 121 -9.31 12.84 -2.95
CA ALA A 121 -10.31 11.98 -2.32
C ALA A 121 -10.87 12.64 -1.05
N ALA A 122 -10.02 13.21 -0.19
CA ALA A 122 -10.46 13.94 1.01
C ALA A 122 -11.45 15.06 0.67
N ARG A 123 -11.17 15.87 -0.36
CA ARG A 123 -12.10 16.91 -0.85
C ARG A 123 -13.44 16.33 -1.29
N TYR A 124 -13.44 15.23 -2.03
CA TYR A 124 -14.68 14.55 -2.43
C TYR A 124 -15.50 14.06 -1.23
N PHE A 125 -14.82 13.61 -0.18
CA PHE A 125 -15.44 13.17 1.07
C PHE A 125 -15.81 14.32 2.02
N GLY A 126 -15.41 15.56 1.73
CA GLY A 126 -15.64 16.71 2.61
C GLY A 126 -14.70 16.75 3.82
N ILE A 127 -13.58 16.04 3.75
CA ILE A 127 -12.55 16.02 4.80
C ILE A 127 -11.63 17.24 4.60
N PRO A 128 -11.42 18.09 5.63
CA PRO A 128 -10.53 19.24 5.51
C PRO A 128 -9.09 18.78 5.31
N THR A 129 -8.40 19.39 4.35
CA THR A 129 -7.02 19.03 3.93
C THR A 129 -5.95 19.97 4.43
N GLU A 130 -6.33 21.12 4.96
CA GLU A 130 -5.41 22.14 5.46
C GLU A 130 -4.88 21.75 6.85
N GLY A 131 -3.57 21.87 7.03
CA GLY A 131 -2.90 21.58 8.31
C GLY A 131 -2.82 20.10 8.70
N LYS A 132 -3.39 19.17 7.91
CA LYS A 132 -3.34 17.73 8.21
C LYS A 132 -2.16 17.05 7.54
N SER A 133 -1.56 16.09 8.23
CA SER A 133 -0.52 15.24 7.66
C SER A 133 -1.12 14.20 6.70
N VAL A 134 -0.30 13.68 5.79
CA VAL A 134 -0.69 12.62 4.83
C VAL A 134 -1.23 11.38 5.55
N GLU A 135 -0.63 11.02 6.69
CA GLU A 135 -1.07 9.87 7.49
C GLU A 135 -2.43 10.09 8.14
N GLN A 136 -2.69 11.30 8.64
CA GLN A 136 -4.00 11.67 9.19
C GLN A 136 -5.07 11.63 8.11
N LEU A 137 -4.82 12.25 6.95
CA LEU A 137 -5.72 12.20 5.80
C LEU A 137 -6.00 10.76 5.36
N HIS A 138 -4.98 9.92 5.31
CA HIS A 138 -5.16 8.51 4.94
C HIS A 138 -6.04 7.76 5.96
N LYS A 139 -5.83 7.96 7.26
CA LYS A 139 -6.65 7.33 8.31
C LYS A 139 -8.10 7.79 8.24
N GLU A 140 -8.35 9.09 8.13
CA GLU A 140 -9.69 9.65 8.04
C GLU A 140 -10.41 9.21 6.76
N LEU A 141 -9.70 9.17 5.64
CA LEU A 141 -10.26 8.68 4.39
C LEU A 141 -10.57 7.18 4.44
N LYS A 142 -9.73 6.38 5.13
CA LYS A 142 -10.01 4.97 5.40
C LYS A 142 -11.30 4.82 6.22
N ALA A 143 -11.45 5.61 7.29
CA ALA A 143 -12.67 5.62 8.08
C ALA A 143 -13.89 6.04 7.23
N ALA A 144 -13.77 7.10 6.43
CA ALA A 144 -14.84 7.57 5.56
C ALA A 144 -15.26 6.53 4.50
N ARG A 145 -14.29 5.74 3.99
CA ARG A 145 -14.55 4.61 3.10
C ARG A 145 -15.36 3.51 3.81
N GLU A 146 -15.04 3.21 5.06
CA GLU A 146 -15.75 2.21 5.86
C GLU A 146 -17.16 2.69 6.25
N THR A 147 -17.30 3.98 6.58
CA THR A 147 -18.60 4.59 6.91
C THR A 147 -19.52 4.72 5.70
N ASN A 148 -18.98 5.06 4.52
CA ASN A 148 -19.79 5.29 3.33
C ASN A 148 -19.18 4.62 2.07
N PRO A 149 -19.29 3.28 1.97
CA PRO A 149 -18.67 2.51 0.89
C PRO A 149 -19.28 2.82 -0.48
N GLU A 150 -20.55 3.20 -0.55
CA GLU A 150 -21.21 3.57 -1.82
C GLU A 150 -20.65 4.89 -2.38
N LYS A 151 -20.43 5.89 -1.51
CA LYS A 151 -19.75 7.13 -1.90
C LYS A 151 -18.34 6.86 -2.41
N TRP A 152 -17.63 5.89 -1.81
CA TRP A 152 -16.31 5.45 -2.28
C TRP A 152 -16.36 4.74 -3.63
N ARG A 153 -17.33 3.84 -3.83
CA ARG A 153 -17.54 3.18 -5.13
C ARG A 153 -17.85 4.20 -6.22
N ALA A 154 -18.73 5.16 -5.95
CA ALA A 154 -19.06 6.23 -6.90
C ALA A 154 -17.83 7.08 -7.24
N TYR A 155 -17.04 7.49 -6.26
CA TYR A 155 -15.77 8.19 -6.47
C TYR A 155 -14.82 7.39 -7.39
N MET A 156 -14.64 6.11 -7.08
CA MET A 156 -13.77 5.23 -7.87
C MET A 156 -14.28 5.00 -9.28
N MET A 157 -15.60 4.86 -9.48
CA MET A 157 -16.22 4.75 -10.81
C MET A 157 -16.03 6.04 -11.62
N GLN A 158 -16.23 7.21 -11.00
CA GLN A 158 -15.98 8.49 -11.65
C GLN A 158 -14.51 8.62 -12.08
N LYS A 159 -13.57 8.25 -11.20
CA LYS A 159 -12.13 8.28 -11.52
C LYS A 159 -11.75 7.33 -12.63
N ARG A 160 -12.35 6.13 -12.65
CA ARG A 160 -12.15 5.16 -13.72
C ARG A 160 -12.70 5.68 -15.06
N ALA A 161 -13.91 6.24 -15.05
CA ALA A 161 -14.51 6.84 -16.24
C ALA A 161 -13.67 8.02 -16.79
N GLN A 162 -13.12 8.87 -15.91
CA GLN A 162 -12.20 9.95 -16.32
C GLN A 162 -10.93 9.39 -16.99
N TYR A 163 -10.33 8.35 -16.41
CA TYR A 163 -9.15 7.69 -16.99
C TYR A 163 -9.45 7.06 -18.36
N ASP A 164 -10.59 6.35 -18.46
CA ASP A 164 -11.00 5.68 -19.70
C ASP A 164 -11.36 6.70 -20.79
N ALA A 165 -11.99 7.82 -20.44
CA ALA A 165 -12.28 8.93 -21.35
C ALA A 165 -10.99 9.60 -21.88
N GLY A 166 -10.00 9.82 -21.01
CA GLY A 166 -8.69 10.34 -21.41
C GLY A 166 -7.97 9.41 -22.38
N LYS A 167 -7.96 8.10 -22.10
CA LYS A 167 -7.36 7.10 -22.99
C LYS A 167 -8.01 7.05 -24.37
N GLY A 168 -9.33 7.20 -24.45
CA GLY A 168 -10.06 7.25 -25.71
C GLY A 168 -9.78 8.51 -26.53
N ALA A 169 -9.45 9.64 -25.89
CA ALA A 169 -9.11 10.89 -26.57
C ALA A 169 -7.72 10.82 -27.23
N ASP A 170 -6.72 10.28 -26.52
CA ASP A 170 -5.35 10.12 -27.04
C ASP A 170 -5.31 9.17 -28.25
N GLN A 171 -6.09 8.10 -28.20
CA GLN A 171 -6.15 7.11 -29.29
C GLN A 171 -6.77 7.72 -30.57
N ARG A 172 -7.82 8.53 -30.44
CA ARG A 172 -8.44 9.24 -31.57
C ARG A 172 -7.53 10.28 -32.21
N GLN A 173 -6.68 10.95 -31.43
CA GLN A 173 -5.72 11.92 -31.98
C GLN A 173 -4.61 11.24 -32.77
N ASN A 174 -4.13 10.07 -32.32
CA ASN A 174 -3.15 9.27 -33.06
C ASN A 174 -3.74 8.74 -34.38
N ASP A 175 -4.96 8.19 -34.35
CA ASP A 175 -5.63 7.66 -35.55
C ASP A 175 -5.88 8.75 -36.62
N ASN A 176 -6.11 9.99 -36.19
CA ASN A 176 -6.32 11.12 -37.11
C ASN A 176 -5.01 11.66 -37.70
N LYS A 177 -3.90 11.57 -36.96
CA LYS A 177 -2.56 11.95 -37.44
C LYS A 177 -2.06 11.02 -38.54
N ASP A 178 -2.31 9.71 -38.39
CA ASP A 178 -1.95 8.71 -39.41
C ASP A 178 -2.74 8.90 -40.71
N LYS A 179 -4.02 9.31 -40.61
CA LYS A 179 -4.85 9.63 -41.80
C LYS A 179 -4.40 10.88 -42.55
N GLN A 180 -3.92 11.92 -41.84
CA GLN A 180 -3.40 13.13 -42.50
C GLN A 180 -2.03 12.92 -43.16
N GLN A 181 -1.22 11.96 -42.69
CA GLN A 181 0.04 11.61 -43.35
C GLN A 181 -0.14 10.68 -44.56
N SER A 182 -1.24 9.91 -44.62
CA SER A 182 -1.57 9.07 -45.78
C SER A 182 -2.17 9.87 -46.95
N SER A 183 -2.90 10.95 -46.70
CA SER A 183 -3.51 11.78 -47.77
C SER A 183 -2.55 12.81 -48.40
N GLY A 184 -1.40 13.08 -47.79
CA GLY A 184 -0.39 14.01 -48.32
C GLY A 184 0.55 13.41 -49.37
N LYS A 185 0.45 12.11 -49.70
CA LYS A 185 1.37 11.42 -50.61
C LYS A 185 0.82 11.18 -52.02
N GLU A 186 -0.45 11.50 -52.28
CA GLU A 186 -1.10 11.27 -53.58
C GLU A 186 -1.22 12.53 -54.47
N GLY A 187 -0.75 13.71 -54.00
CA GLY A 187 -0.85 14.98 -54.74
C GLY A 187 0.41 15.43 -55.50
N SER A 188 1.44 14.59 -55.63
CA SER A 188 2.73 14.95 -56.24
C SER A 188 3.15 13.94 -57.32
N ALA A 189 2.21 13.48 -58.14
CA ALA A 189 2.53 12.82 -59.39
C ALA A 189 1.59 13.37 -60.46
N THR A 190 2.18 14.24 -61.29
CA THR A 190 1.79 14.64 -62.67
C THR A 190 0.50 15.42 -62.87
#